data_AF-A0A7J5F8X3-F1
#
_entry.id   AF-A0A7J5F8X3-F1
#
_cell.length_a   1.000
_cell.length_b   1.000
_cell.length_c   1.000
_cell.angle_alpha   90.00
_cell.angle_beta   90.00
_cell.angle_gamma   90.00
#
_symmetry.space_group_name_H-M   'P 1'
#
loop_
_entity.id
_entity.type
_entity.pdbx_description
1 polymer ?
#
loop_
_entity_poly.entity_id
_entity_poly.type
_entity_poly.pdbx_seq_one_letter_code
_entity_poly.pdbx_strand_id
1 'polypeptide(L)'
;MKVTVDGHSGFCWGVVRTVDIAEQELGDTGKLYSLGEIIHNPVEIGRLEEKGLRTIRHGDLATVKDAKVLIRAHGEPPETFRKMKELGITVIDATCPVVTKVQERIRKFYDRKYQIVIFGKKDHAEVIGLVGHTNGTAVVVKSVEELDALDFTRNTVLFSQTTMDKETFYAIRDAIRARIRAEFEVGTFEEMAVDFHAKDTICGQVSGREKKLREFARSNDVVLFVAGRMSSNGKVLYEIARSENPRTHFIEDESELKDEWFTGAATVGVSGATSTPQWLMERVRKAVEERYH
;
A
#
# COMPACT_ATOMS: atom_id res chain seq x y z
N MET A 1 31.14 -7.63 14.69
CA MET A 1 30.44 -7.23 13.45
C MET A 1 29.61 -5.97 13.72
N LYS A 2 29.46 -5.02 12.79
CA LYS A 2 28.62 -3.83 12.98
C LYS A 2 27.23 -4.05 12.37
N VAL A 3 26.18 -4.01 13.19
CA VAL A 3 24.79 -4.15 12.71
C VAL A 3 24.08 -2.80 12.78
N THR A 4 23.37 -2.42 11.71
CA THR A 4 22.64 -1.13 11.63
C THR A 4 21.20 -1.34 11.16
N VAL A 5 20.25 -0.59 11.70
CA VAL A 5 18.87 -0.58 11.22
C VAL A 5 18.63 0.67 10.39
N ASP A 6 18.01 0.51 9.23
CA ASP A 6 17.62 1.61 8.35
C ASP A 6 16.46 2.39 8.99
N GLY A 7 16.79 3.53 9.63
CA GLY A 7 15.82 4.43 10.26
C GLY A 7 14.86 5.13 9.28
N HIS A 8 15.01 4.94 7.97
CA HIS A 8 14.07 5.40 6.96
C HIS A 8 13.18 4.29 6.40
N SER A 9 13.39 3.06 6.84
CA SER A 9 12.58 1.90 6.47
C SER A 9 11.48 1.62 7.49
N GLY A 10 10.69 0.56 7.24
CA GLY A 10 9.59 0.18 8.11
C GLY A 10 8.29 0.95 7.85
N PHE A 11 7.35 0.90 8.78
CA PHE A 11 6.01 1.44 8.62
C PHE A 11 5.96 2.84 8.02
N CYS A 12 5.04 3.06 7.09
CA CYS A 12 4.64 4.42 6.75
C CYS A 12 3.69 4.97 7.81
N TRP A 13 3.57 6.30 7.90
CA TRP A 13 2.70 6.94 8.89
C TRP A 13 1.26 6.43 8.87
N GLY A 14 0.70 6.14 7.69
CA GLY A 14 -0.65 5.59 7.57
C GLY A 14 -0.79 4.22 8.24
N VAL A 15 0.22 3.36 8.13
CA VAL A 15 0.25 2.04 8.79
C VAL A 15 0.44 2.18 10.30
N VAL A 16 1.37 3.04 10.74
CA VAL A 16 1.56 3.33 12.18
C VAL A 16 0.23 3.75 12.81
N ARG A 17 -0.46 4.72 12.21
CA ARG A 17 -1.77 5.18 12.69
C ARG A 17 -2.79 4.03 12.78
N THR A 18 -2.88 3.17 11.77
CA THR A 18 -3.84 2.06 11.78
C THR A 18 -3.53 1.05 12.89
N VAL A 19 -2.25 0.74 13.13
CA VAL A 19 -1.83 -0.14 14.22
C VAL A 19 -2.10 0.51 15.57
N ASP A 20 -1.74 1.78 15.76
CA ASP A 20 -1.96 2.50 17.03
C ASP A 20 -3.46 2.54 17.40
N ILE A 21 -4.34 2.80 16.42
CA ILE A 21 -5.79 2.76 16.63
C ILE A 21 -6.25 1.36 17.05
N ALA A 22 -5.73 0.31 16.39
CA ALA A 22 -6.07 -1.06 16.75
C ALA A 22 -5.60 -1.41 18.15
N GLU A 23 -4.38 -1.01 18.53
CA GLU A 23 -3.84 -1.26 19.87
C GLU A 23 -4.61 -0.54 20.96
N GLN A 24 -5.01 0.71 20.73
CA GLN A 24 -5.83 1.46 21.66
C GLN A 24 -7.18 0.75 21.89
N GLU A 25 -7.87 0.41 20.80
CA GLU A 25 -9.16 -0.28 20.88
C GLU A 25 -9.05 -1.66 21.55
N LEU A 26 -7.99 -2.42 21.26
CA LEU A 26 -7.73 -3.70 21.92
C LEU A 26 -7.42 -3.53 23.42
N GLY A 27 -6.72 -2.46 23.81
CA GLY A 27 -6.46 -2.14 25.21
C GLY A 27 -7.74 -1.83 25.99
N ASP A 28 -8.71 -1.18 25.34
CA ASP A 28 -9.97 -0.77 25.97
C ASP A 28 -11.00 -1.91 26.03
N THR A 29 -11.09 -2.76 25.01
CA THR A 29 -12.17 -3.76 24.88
C THR A 29 -11.71 -5.21 24.96
N GLY A 30 -10.42 -5.49 24.78
CA GLY A 30 -9.87 -6.84 24.65
C GLY A 30 -10.29 -7.60 23.38
N LYS A 31 -11.06 -6.96 22.47
CA LYS A 31 -11.57 -7.61 21.26
C LYS A 31 -11.87 -6.60 20.15
N LEU A 32 -11.27 -6.84 18.98
CA LEU A 32 -11.47 -6.02 17.79
C LEU A 32 -11.50 -6.90 16.55
N TYR A 33 -12.44 -6.66 15.64
CA TYR A 33 -12.42 -7.28 14.32
C TYR A 33 -11.76 -6.34 13.31
N SER A 34 -10.89 -6.86 12.44
CA SER A 34 -10.36 -6.12 11.29
C SER A 34 -10.97 -6.67 10.00
N LEU A 35 -11.54 -5.80 9.17
CA LEU A 35 -12.05 -6.21 7.86
C LEU A 35 -10.87 -6.40 6.89
N GLY A 36 -10.44 -7.65 6.73
CA GLY A 36 -9.19 -8.05 6.08
C GLY A 36 -7.97 -7.92 7.00
N GLU A 37 -6.81 -8.41 6.53
CA GLU A 37 -5.55 -8.33 7.29
C GLU A 37 -5.13 -6.88 7.52
N ILE A 38 -5.00 -6.45 8.78
CA ILE A 38 -4.70 -5.04 9.11
C ILE A 38 -3.48 -4.50 8.36
N ILE A 39 -2.46 -5.35 8.20
CA ILE A 39 -1.27 -5.15 7.37
C ILE A 39 -0.79 -6.49 6.79
N HIS A 40 0.10 -6.49 5.80
CA HIS A 40 0.73 -7.71 5.27
C HIS A 40 2.08 -8.00 5.96
N ASN A 41 2.01 -8.41 7.23
CA ASN A 41 3.16 -8.86 8.02
C ASN A 41 2.69 -9.90 9.06
N PRO A 42 2.98 -11.20 8.85
CA PRO A 42 2.47 -12.26 9.72
C PRO A 42 2.84 -12.11 11.19
N VAL A 43 4.05 -11.62 11.48
CA VAL A 43 4.55 -11.48 12.85
C VAL A 43 3.76 -10.41 13.62
N GLU A 44 3.50 -9.28 12.98
CA GLU A 44 2.68 -8.22 13.58
C GLU A 44 1.20 -8.60 13.68
N ILE A 45 0.67 -9.32 12.68
CA ILE A 45 -0.69 -9.88 12.76
C ILE A 45 -0.79 -10.79 13.99
N GLY A 46 0.13 -11.75 14.15
CA GLY A 46 0.13 -12.66 15.30
C GLY A 46 0.18 -11.93 16.64
N ARG A 47 1.05 -10.91 16.75
CA ARG A 47 1.14 -10.06 17.94
C ARG A 47 -0.19 -9.35 18.27
N LEU A 48 -0.92 -8.86 17.26
CA LEU A 48 -2.21 -8.23 17.47
C LEU A 48 -3.32 -9.25 17.75
N GLU A 49 -3.24 -10.46 17.17
CA GLU A 49 -4.18 -11.55 17.43
C GLU A 49 -4.08 -12.07 18.86
N GLU A 50 -2.87 -12.14 19.43
CA GLU A 50 -2.63 -12.43 20.85
C GLU A 50 -3.31 -11.40 21.76
N LYS A 51 -3.42 -10.14 21.31
CA LYS A 51 -4.14 -9.07 22.02
C LYS A 51 -5.66 -9.09 21.82
N GLY A 52 -6.18 -9.97 20.96
CA GLY A 52 -7.62 -10.10 20.70
C GLY A 52 -8.09 -9.56 19.34
N LEU A 53 -7.18 -9.18 18.43
CA LEU A 53 -7.55 -8.85 17.05
C LEU A 53 -8.05 -10.11 16.33
N ARG A 54 -9.09 -9.99 15.51
CA ARG A 54 -9.56 -11.09 14.65
C ARG A 54 -9.80 -10.57 13.24
N THR A 55 -9.16 -11.19 12.26
CA THR A 55 -9.37 -10.85 10.84
C THR A 55 -10.67 -11.49 10.34
N ILE A 56 -11.51 -10.71 9.66
CA ILE A 56 -12.77 -11.16 9.04
C ILE A 56 -12.88 -10.71 7.59
N ARG A 57 -13.78 -11.35 6.83
CA ARG A 57 -14.15 -10.97 5.45
C ARG A 57 -15.54 -10.34 5.45
N HIS A 58 -15.93 -9.73 4.32
CA HIS A 58 -17.26 -9.10 4.16
C HIS A 58 -18.44 -10.06 4.41
N GLY A 59 -18.25 -11.37 4.16
CA GLY A 59 -19.24 -12.40 4.43
C GLY A 59 -19.49 -12.66 5.92
N ASP A 60 -18.50 -12.36 6.76
CA ASP A 60 -18.54 -12.63 8.20
C ASP A 60 -19.19 -11.48 8.98
N LEU A 61 -19.48 -10.33 8.36
CA LEU A 61 -19.99 -9.14 9.04
C LEU A 61 -21.27 -9.43 9.85
N ALA A 62 -22.17 -10.27 9.34
CA ALA A 62 -23.41 -10.62 10.04
C ALA A 62 -23.18 -11.41 11.35
N THR A 63 -22.02 -12.06 11.47
CA THR A 63 -21.62 -12.85 12.65
C THR A 63 -21.00 -12.01 13.76
N VAL A 64 -20.62 -10.76 13.48
CA VAL A 64 -20.01 -9.87 14.47
C VAL A 64 -21.07 -9.47 15.50
N LYS A 65 -20.81 -9.79 16.77
CA LYS A 65 -21.62 -9.42 17.94
C LYS A 65 -20.73 -8.80 19.00
N ASP A 66 -21.26 -7.77 19.66
CA ASP A 66 -20.66 -7.11 20.83
C ASP A 66 -19.18 -6.72 20.63
N ALA A 67 -18.85 -6.27 19.42
CA ALA A 67 -17.50 -5.89 19.05
C ALA A 67 -17.51 -4.84 17.93
N LYS A 68 -16.44 -4.06 17.88
CA LYS A 68 -16.22 -3.07 16.82
C LYS A 68 -15.52 -3.72 15.64
N VAL A 69 -15.72 -3.14 14.45
CA VAL A 69 -14.98 -3.52 13.23
C VAL A 69 -14.11 -2.36 12.78
N LEU A 70 -12.82 -2.62 12.63
CA LEU A 70 -11.83 -1.71 12.11
C LEU A 70 -11.75 -1.79 10.58
N ILE A 71 -11.83 -0.64 9.92
CA ILE A 71 -11.51 -0.45 8.52
C ILE A 71 -10.04 -0.09 8.39
N ARG A 72 -9.33 -0.82 7.54
CA ARG A 72 -7.87 -0.73 7.38
C ARG A 72 -7.45 0.53 6.63
N ALA A 73 -6.14 0.81 6.62
CA ALA A 73 -5.53 1.95 5.91
C ALA A 73 -5.97 2.12 4.44
N HIS A 74 -6.29 1.02 3.76
CA HIS A 74 -6.72 1.00 2.36
C HIS A 74 -8.14 1.55 2.13
N GLY A 75 -8.94 1.69 3.19
CA GLY A 75 -10.34 2.07 3.10
C GLY A 75 -11.23 0.99 2.49
N GLU A 76 -12.52 1.32 2.41
CA GLU A 76 -13.57 0.43 1.90
C GLU A 76 -14.54 1.21 1.01
N PRO A 77 -15.28 0.53 0.11
CA PRO A 77 -16.38 1.14 -0.63
C PRO A 77 -17.47 1.74 0.28
N PRO A 78 -18.20 2.79 -0.16
CA PRO A 78 -19.33 3.34 0.58
C PRO A 78 -20.41 2.30 0.96
N GLU A 79 -20.57 1.25 0.15
CA GLU A 79 -21.51 0.14 0.41
C GLU A 79 -21.15 -0.62 1.69
N THR A 80 -19.86 -0.88 1.94
CA THR A 80 -19.39 -1.59 3.15
C THR A 80 -19.84 -0.85 4.41
N PHE A 81 -19.70 0.48 4.43
CA PHE A 81 -20.14 1.31 5.56
C PHE A 81 -21.66 1.28 5.74
N ARG A 82 -22.45 1.30 4.66
CA ARG A 82 -23.92 1.18 4.74
C ARG A 82 -24.32 -0.17 5.33
N LYS A 83 -23.72 -1.25 4.85
CA LYS A 83 -23.97 -2.61 5.36
C LYS A 83 -23.63 -2.74 6.84
N MET A 84 -22.50 -2.18 7.29
CA MET A 84 -22.15 -2.16 8.72
C MET A 84 -23.16 -1.38 9.55
N LYS A 85 -23.62 -0.21 9.05
CA LYS A 85 -24.65 0.59 9.71
C LYS A 85 -25.98 -0.17 9.83
N GLU A 86 -26.41 -0.85 8.78
CA GLU A 86 -27.61 -1.69 8.77
C GLU A 86 -27.53 -2.84 9.78
N LEU A 87 -26.34 -3.41 9.96
CA LEU A 87 -26.08 -4.47 10.94
C LEU A 87 -25.87 -3.94 12.37
N GLY A 88 -25.92 -2.63 12.61
CA GLY A 88 -25.67 -2.02 13.92
C GLY A 88 -24.20 -2.15 14.38
N ILE A 89 -23.27 -2.37 13.46
CA ILE A 89 -21.85 -2.54 13.76
C ILE A 89 -21.23 -1.16 14.05
N THR A 90 -20.53 -1.05 15.17
CA THR A 90 -19.70 0.12 15.46
C THR A 90 -18.42 0.05 14.64
N VAL A 91 -18.21 1.04 13.78
CA VAL A 91 -17.06 1.10 12.85
C VAL A 91 -15.95 1.98 13.41
N ILE A 92 -14.72 1.46 13.39
CA ILE A 92 -13.50 2.23 13.64
C ILE A 92 -12.81 2.46 12.29
N ASP A 93 -12.93 3.66 11.75
CA ASP A 93 -12.34 3.98 10.45
C ASP A 93 -10.85 4.39 10.59
N ALA A 94 -9.97 3.43 10.32
CA ALA A 94 -8.53 3.64 10.28
C ALA A 94 -7.99 3.84 8.85
N THR A 95 -8.86 4.22 7.88
CA THR A 95 -8.44 4.59 6.52
C THR A 95 -7.35 5.66 6.56
N CYS A 96 -6.33 5.50 5.73
CA CYS A 96 -5.25 6.47 5.63
C CYS A 96 -5.81 7.80 5.09
N PRO A 97 -5.58 8.95 5.73
CA PRO A 97 -6.04 10.25 5.26
C PRO A 97 -5.59 10.61 3.83
N VAL A 98 -4.49 10.03 3.34
CA VAL A 98 -4.10 10.17 1.92
C VAL A 98 -5.13 9.47 1.03
N VAL A 99 -5.50 8.23 1.35
CA VAL A 99 -6.51 7.45 0.63
C VAL A 99 -7.88 8.13 0.70
N THR A 100 -8.31 8.60 1.88
CA THR A 100 -9.57 9.35 2.03
C THR A 100 -9.63 10.56 1.09
N LYS A 101 -8.53 11.32 0.96
CA LYS A 101 -8.47 12.44 0.02
C LYS A 101 -8.57 12.00 -1.45
N VAL A 102 -8.04 10.83 -1.81
CA VAL A 102 -8.21 10.28 -3.17
C VAL A 102 -9.66 9.90 -3.40
N GLN A 103 -10.29 9.19 -2.46
CA GLN A 103 -11.70 8.81 -2.50
C GLN A 103 -12.62 10.03 -2.68
N GLU A 104 -12.41 11.09 -1.89
CA GLU A 104 -13.17 12.34 -2.00
C GLU A 104 -12.99 13.03 -3.36
N ARG A 105 -11.76 13.05 -3.90
CA ARG A 105 -11.47 13.66 -5.21
C ARG A 105 -12.10 12.86 -6.34
N ILE A 106 -11.98 11.53 -6.30
CA ILE A 106 -12.64 10.64 -7.25
C ILE A 106 -14.14 10.92 -7.25
N ARG A 107 -14.77 11.00 -6.06
CA ARG A 107 -16.19 11.29 -5.96
C ARG A 107 -16.57 12.63 -6.59
N LYS A 108 -15.81 13.69 -6.33
CA LYS A 108 -16.03 15.03 -6.90
C LYS A 108 -15.99 15.04 -8.44
N PHE A 109 -15.02 14.36 -9.04
CA PHE A 109 -14.96 14.26 -10.51
C PHE A 109 -16.05 13.35 -11.08
N TYR A 110 -16.38 12.27 -10.38
CA TYR A 110 -17.45 11.35 -10.76
C TYR A 110 -18.82 12.04 -10.77
N ASP A 111 -19.12 12.86 -9.76
CA ASP A 111 -20.35 13.65 -9.70
C ASP A 111 -20.45 14.66 -10.85
N ARG A 112 -19.30 15.13 -11.36
CA ARG A 112 -19.18 15.99 -12.55
C ARG A 112 -19.18 15.20 -13.87
N LYS A 113 -19.51 13.90 -13.84
CA LYS A 113 -19.64 13.01 -15.01
C LYS A 113 -18.35 12.72 -15.79
N TYR A 114 -17.19 12.96 -15.18
CA TYR A 114 -15.91 12.54 -15.78
C TYR A 114 -15.82 11.00 -15.83
N GLN A 115 -15.20 10.49 -16.88
CA GLN A 115 -14.65 9.14 -16.89
C GLN A 115 -13.51 9.07 -15.87
N ILE A 116 -13.65 8.19 -14.89
CA ILE A 116 -12.64 7.97 -13.85
C ILE A 116 -11.74 6.82 -14.31
N VAL A 117 -10.44 7.11 -14.42
CA VAL A 117 -9.40 6.12 -14.70
C VAL A 117 -8.52 5.99 -13.47
N ILE A 118 -8.28 4.76 -13.02
CA ILE A 118 -7.43 4.46 -11.87
C ILE A 118 -6.27 3.62 -12.35
N PHE A 119 -5.06 4.17 -12.29
CA PHE A 119 -3.83 3.41 -12.43
C PHE A 119 -3.61 2.60 -11.15
N GLY A 120 -3.71 1.27 -11.22
CA GLY A 120 -3.59 0.41 -10.05
C GLY A 120 -3.90 -1.05 -10.32
N LYS A 121 -3.84 -1.85 -9.26
CA LYS A 121 -4.11 -3.30 -9.32
C LYS A 121 -5.58 -3.57 -9.00
N LYS A 122 -6.33 -4.14 -9.96
CA LYS A 122 -7.78 -4.39 -9.86
C LYS A 122 -8.21 -5.08 -8.56
N ASP A 123 -7.43 -6.08 -8.14
CA ASP A 123 -7.76 -6.90 -6.97
C ASP A 123 -7.23 -6.32 -5.64
N HIS A 124 -6.59 -5.15 -5.67
CA HIS A 124 -6.04 -4.54 -4.46
C HIS A 124 -7.14 -3.81 -3.67
N ALA A 125 -7.16 -4.00 -2.35
CA ALA A 125 -8.17 -3.46 -1.45
C ALA A 125 -8.39 -1.94 -1.63
N GLU A 126 -7.31 -1.18 -1.74
CA GLU A 126 -7.39 0.28 -2.00
C GLU A 126 -8.16 0.58 -3.29
N VAL A 127 -7.82 -0.11 -4.39
CA VAL A 127 -8.45 0.11 -5.70
C VAL A 127 -9.93 -0.29 -5.68
N ILE A 128 -10.28 -1.39 -5.02
CA ILE A 128 -11.67 -1.79 -4.80
C ILE A 128 -12.43 -0.66 -4.07
N GLY A 129 -11.83 -0.12 -3.01
CA GLY A 129 -12.34 1.06 -2.31
C GLY A 129 -12.57 2.25 -3.23
N LEU A 130 -11.55 2.66 -4.00
CA LEU A 130 -11.62 3.78 -4.95
C LEU A 130 -12.71 3.58 -6.01
N VAL A 131 -12.80 2.39 -6.61
CA VAL A 131 -13.83 2.01 -7.60
C VAL A 131 -15.23 2.12 -6.98
N GLY A 132 -15.39 1.73 -5.71
CA GLY A 132 -16.64 1.86 -4.95
C GLY A 132 -17.19 3.29 -4.90
N HIS A 133 -16.34 4.32 -4.93
CA HIS A 133 -16.79 5.73 -4.96
C HIS A 133 -17.39 6.17 -6.31
N THR A 134 -17.31 5.32 -7.33
CA THR A 134 -17.81 5.54 -8.69
C THR A 134 -18.96 4.61 -9.07
N ASN A 135 -19.62 4.01 -8.08
CA ASN A 135 -20.63 2.96 -8.29
C ASN A 135 -20.12 1.82 -9.20
N GLY A 136 -18.84 1.47 -9.11
CA GLY A 136 -18.24 0.39 -9.89
C GLY A 136 -17.87 0.74 -11.35
N THR A 137 -18.03 2.00 -11.77
CA THR A 137 -17.87 2.38 -13.20
C THR A 137 -16.48 2.89 -13.58
N ALA A 138 -15.57 3.10 -12.62
CA ALA A 138 -14.20 3.49 -12.93
C ALA A 138 -13.48 2.40 -13.74
N VAL A 139 -12.67 2.82 -14.72
CA VAL A 139 -11.81 1.92 -15.47
C VAL A 139 -10.46 1.82 -14.76
N VAL A 140 -10.07 0.59 -14.40
CA VAL A 140 -8.77 0.32 -13.77
C VAL A 140 -7.81 -0.21 -14.81
N VAL A 141 -6.64 0.42 -14.90
CA VAL A 141 -5.56 0.05 -15.83
C VAL A 141 -4.26 -0.16 -15.06
N LYS A 142 -3.43 -1.09 -15.50
CA LYS A 142 -2.08 -1.31 -14.93
C LYS A 142 -0.94 -0.85 -15.83
N SER A 143 -1.22 -0.56 -17.09
CA SER A 143 -0.20 -0.21 -18.09
C SER A 143 -0.81 0.52 -19.30
N VAL A 144 0.04 0.97 -20.22
CA VAL A 144 -0.36 1.71 -21.43
C VAL A 144 -1.15 0.83 -22.40
N GLU A 145 -0.90 -0.48 -22.40
CA GLU A 145 -1.56 -1.45 -23.28
C GLU A 145 -3.03 -1.69 -22.90
N GLU A 146 -3.44 -1.31 -21.69
CA GLU A 146 -4.83 -1.49 -21.21
C GLU A 146 -5.73 -0.28 -21.51
N LEU A 147 -5.22 0.75 -22.22
CA LEU A 147 -5.95 1.98 -22.47
C LEU A 147 -7.03 1.87 -23.54
N ASP A 148 -7.12 0.76 -24.29
CA ASP A 148 -8.14 0.53 -25.31
C ASP A 148 -9.57 0.47 -24.72
N ALA A 149 -9.68 0.26 -23.40
CA ALA A 149 -10.95 0.27 -22.69
C ALA A 149 -11.50 1.66 -22.38
N LEU A 150 -10.78 2.74 -22.72
CA LEU A 150 -11.16 4.11 -22.42
C LEU A 150 -11.93 4.76 -23.57
N ASP A 151 -12.94 5.56 -23.22
CA ASP A 151 -13.58 6.47 -24.16
C ASP A 151 -12.81 7.81 -24.16
N PHE A 152 -12.09 8.07 -25.26
CA PHE A 152 -11.26 9.26 -25.41
C PHE A 152 -12.04 10.52 -25.82
N THR A 153 -13.34 10.37 -26.12
CA THR A 153 -14.23 11.51 -26.41
C THR A 153 -14.80 12.14 -25.14
N ARG A 154 -14.66 11.47 -23.99
CA ARG A 154 -15.19 11.92 -22.71
C ARG A 154 -14.15 12.67 -21.89
N ASN A 155 -14.62 13.69 -21.17
CA ASN A 155 -13.88 14.31 -20.08
C ASN A 155 -13.37 13.23 -19.12
N THR A 156 -12.06 13.17 -18.93
CA THR A 156 -11.38 12.06 -18.27
C THR A 156 -10.49 12.58 -17.14
N VAL A 157 -10.47 11.87 -16.02
CA VAL A 157 -9.48 12.10 -14.97
C VAL A 157 -8.76 10.80 -14.60
N LEU A 158 -7.44 10.86 -14.65
CA LEU A 158 -6.55 9.80 -14.20
C LEU A 158 -6.15 10.03 -12.75
N PHE A 159 -6.36 9.02 -11.91
CA PHE A 159 -5.83 8.90 -10.55
C PHE A 159 -4.88 7.70 -10.48
N SER A 160 -4.08 7.64 -9.41
CA SER A 160 -3.23 6.49 -9.09
C SER A 160 -3.60 5.89 -7.75
N GLN A 161 -3.52 4.56 -7.64
CA GLN A 161 -3.32 3.88 -6.38
C GLN A 161 -2.04 4.43 -5.70
N THR A 162 -2.09 4.60 -4.39
CA THR A 162 -1.07 5.35 -3.61
C THR A 162 0.32 4.70 -3.60
N THR A 163 0.39 3.40 -3.90
CA THR A 163 1.61 2.58 -3.87
C THR A 163 2.17 2.23 -5.25
N MET A 164 1.62 2.80 -6.33
CA MET A 164 2.16 2.60 -7.68
C MET A 164 3.36 3.51 -7.95
N ASP A 165 4.12 3.22 -9.01
CA ASP A 165 5.30 3.98 -9.39
C ASP A 165 4.97 5.19 -10.28
N LYS A 166 5.84 6.21 -10.21
CA LYS A 166 5.63 7.48 -10.93
C LYS A 166 5.89 7.35 -12.43
N GLU A 167 6.86 6.54 -12.82
CA GLU A 167 7.27 6.37 -14.21
C GLU A 167 6.10 5.87 -15.06
N THR A 168 5.47 4.78 -14.64
CA THR A 168 4.32 4.19 -15.31
C THR A 168 3.10 5.11 -15.27
N PHE A 169 2.87 5.82 -14.16
CA PHE A 169 1.78 6.81 -14.09
C PHE A 169 1.94 7.91 -15.17
N TYR A 170 3.15 8.45 -15.32
CA TYR A 170 3.41 9.49 -16.32
C TYR A 170 3.37 8.95 -17.75
N ALA A 171 3.82 7.72 -17.99
CA ALA A 171 3.65 7.04 -19.28
C ALA A 171 2.16 6.87 -19.65
N ILE A 172 1.32 6.41 -18.72
CA ILE A 172 -0.13 6.29 -18.92
C ILE A 172 -0.75 7.68 -19.18
N ARG A 173 -0.41 8.70 -18.40
CA ARG A 173 -0.87 10.08 -18.62
C ARG A 173 -0.58 10.54 -20.05
N ASP A 174 0.66 10.36 -20.50
CA ASP A 174 1.10 10.85 -21.80
C ASP A 174 0.47 10.05 -22.94
N ALA A 175 0.29 8.74 -22.78
CA ALA A 175 -0.43 7.90 -23.72
C ALA A 175 -1.92 8.29 -23.83
N ILE A 176 -2.62 8.52 -22.71
CA ILE A 176 -4.02 9.00 -22.73
C ILE A 176 -4.10 10.34 -23.46
N ARG A 177 -3.20 11.28 -23.13
CA ARG A 177 -3.17 12.59 -23.81
C ARG A 177 -2.95 12.45 -25.31
N ALA A 178 -2.02 11.58 -25.73
CA ALA A 178 -1.76 11.34 -27.15
C ALA A 178 -2.98 10.73 -27.87
N ARG A 179 -3.68 9.79 -27.23
CA ARG A 179 -4.89 9.16 -27.79
C ARG A 179 -6.07 10.12 -27.89
N ILE A 180 -6.29 10.98 -26.89
CA ILE A 180 -7.29 12.06 -26.98
C ILE A 180 -6.99 12.94 -28.20
N ARG A 181 -5.72 13.34 -28.41
CA ARG A 181 -5.35 14.16 -29.57
C ARG A 181 -5.53 13.45 -30.91
N ALA A 182 -5.29 12.15 -30.95
CA ALA A 182 -5.42 11.36 -32.18
C ALA A 182 -6.88 11.08 -32.57
N GLU A 183 -7.80 11.14 -31.60
CA GLU A 183 -9.24 10.92 -31.82
C GLU A 183 -9.89 12.08 -32.59
N PHE A 184 -9.32 13.30 -32.50
CA PHE A 184 -9.87 14.50 -33.13
C PHE A 184 -8.95 15.00 -34.26
N GLU A 185 -9.54 15.55 -35.31
CA GLU A 185 -8.77 16.19 -36.38
C GLU A 185 -8.00 17.41 -35.85
N VAL A 186 -6.72 17.49 -36.23
CA VAL A 186 -5.80 18.55 -35.79
C VAL A 186 -6.34 19.92 -36.18
N GLY A 187 -6.60 20.78 -35.19
CA GLY A 187 -7.03 22.17 -35.41
C GLY A 187 -8.55 22.39 -35.37
N THR A 188 -9.34 21.40 -34.96
CA THR A 188 -10.77 21.58 -34.69
C THR A 188 -11.03 22.10 -33.27
N PHE A 189 -12.14 22.82 -33.06
CA PHE A 189 -12.57 23.26 -31.73
C PHE A 189 -12.97 22.10 -30.80
N GLU A 190 -13.18 20.91 -31.35
CA GLU A 190 -13.65 19.71 -30.65
C GLU A 190 -12.54 19.08 -29.78
N GLU A 191 -11.27 19.10 -30.23
CA GLU A 191 -10.12 18.69 -29.41
C GLU A 191 -10.01 19.55 -28.13
N MET A 192 -10.30 20.86 -28.23
CA MET A 192 -10.27 21.78 -27.10
C MET A 192 -11.41 21.56 -26.09
N ALA A 193 -12.45 20.79 -26.45
CA ALA A 193 -13.62 20.56 -25.61
C ALA A 193 -13.43 19.39 -24.62
N VAL A 194 -12.52 18.44 -24.91
CA VAL A 194 -12.27 17.29 -24.03
C VAL A 194 -11.30 17.68 -22.91
N ASP A 195 -11.82 17.75 -21.70
CA ASP A 195 -11.03 18.08 -20.51
C ASP A 195 -10.37 16.83 -19.92
N PHE A 196 -9.03 16.82 -19.90
CA PHE A 196 -8.23 15.74 -19.32
C PHE A 196 -7.40 16.22 -18.12
N HIS A 197 -7.62 15.58 -16.98
CA HIS A 197 -6.81 15.78 -15.76
C HIS A 197 -6.00 14.52 -15.44
N ALA A 198 -4.75 14.70 -15.04
CA ALA A 198 -3.99 13.65 -14.35
C ALA A 198 -3.64 14.14 -12.94
N LYS A 199 -4.08 13.38 -11.94
CA LYS A 199 -3.82 13.65 -10.52
C LYS A 199 -2.85 12.59 -10.01
N ASP A 200 -1.57 12.97 -9.88
CA ASP A 200 -0.56 12.14 -9.22
C ASP A 200 -0.96 12.02 -7.73
N THR A 201 -1.63 10.92 -7.41
CA THR A 201 -2.06 10.56 -6.06
C THR A 201 -1.16 9.51 -5.41
N ILE A 202 0.03 9.28 -5.98
CA ILE A 202 1.04 8.42 -5.39
C ILE A 202 1.51 9.05 -4.07
N CYS A 203 1.56 8.24 -3.02
CA CYS A 203 1.89 8.74 -1.68
C CYS A 203 3.38 9.08 -1.58
N GLY A 204 3.68 10.33 -1.24
CA GLY A 204 5.06 10.80 -1.00
C GLY A 204 5.81 10.06 0.11
N GLN A 205 5.09 9.41 1.03
CA GLN A 205 5.69 8.59 2.10
C GLN A 205 6.07 7.19 1.62
N VAL A 206 5.56 6.74 0.48
CA VAL A 206 5.88 5.44 -0.14
C VAL A 206 6.85 5.67 -1.30
N SER A 207 6.59 6.67 -2.15
CA SER A 207 7.48 7.05 -3.24
C SER A 207 8.79 7.67 -2.72
N GLY A 208 9.90 7.44 -3.42
CA GLY A 208 11.18 8.10 -3.10
C GLY A 208 11.97 7.46 -1.97
N ARG A 209 11.47 6.36 -1.36
CA ARG A 209 12.25 5.53 -0.43
C ARG A 209 13.39 4.78 -1.12
N GLU A 210 13.25 4.51 -2.41
CA GLU A 210 14.17 3.72 -3.20
C GLU A 210 15.59 4.26 -3.18
N LYS A 211 15.77 5.58 -3.33
CA LYS A 211 17.11 6.19 -3.33
C LYS A 211 17.87 5.88 -2.04
N LYS A 212 17.20 6.07 -0.90
CA LYS A 212 17.77 5.80 0.43
C LYS A 212 18.02 4.31 0.65
N LEU A 213 17.10 3.46 0.20
CA LEU A 213 17.26 2.02 0.28
C LEU A 213 18.46 1.53 -0.55
N ARG A 214 18.65 2.09 -1.75
CA ARG A 214 19.82 1.79 -2.61
C ARG A 214 21.12 2.20 -1.93
N GLU A 215 21.16 3.41 -1.37
CA GLU A 215 22.32 3.92 -0.61
C GLU A 215 22.63 3.02 0.61
N PHE A 216 21.60 2.65 1.38
CA PHE A 216 21.72 1.76 2.53
C PHE A 216 22.21 0.35 2.13
N ALA A 217 21.70 -0.20 1.03
CA ALA A 217 22.10 -1.52 0.55
C ALA A 217 23.58 -1.55 0.12
N ARG A 218 24.06 -0.49 -0.55
CA ARG A 218 25.47 -0.36 -0.95
C ARG A 218 26.43 -0.17 0.22
N SER A 219 25.96 0.38 1.34
CA SER A 219 26.82 0.68 2.50
C SER A 219 27.01 -0.48 3.47
N ASN A 220 26.46 -1.66 3.18
CA ASN A 220 26.55 -2.84 4.04
C ASN A 220 27.04 -4.06 3.25
N ASP A 221 27.77 -4.97 3.89
CA ASP A 221 28.24 -6.21 3.25
C ASP A 221 27.10 -7.21 3.05
N VAL A 222 26.16 -7.24 4.00
CA VAL A 222 24.95 -8.07 3.99
C VAL A 222 23.75 -7.21 4.34
N VAL A 223 22.63 -7.43 3.65
CA VAL A 223 21.36 -6.77 3.97
C VAL A 223 20.33 -7.82 4.35
N LEU A 224 19.70 -7.65 5.50
CA LEU A 224 18.54 -8.41 5.93
C LEU A 224 17.30 -7.55 5.65
N PHE A 225 16.51 -7.95 4.65
CA PHE A 225 15.30 -7.26 4.26
C PHE A 225 14.09 -7.94 4.88
N VAL A 226 13.54 -7.32 5.91
CA VAL A 226 12.45 -7.86 6.73
C VAL A 226 11.11 -7.44 6.14
N ALA A 227 10.28 -8.39 5.70
CA ALA A 227 8.92 -8.13 5.21
C ALA A 227 8.09 -9.42 5.15
N GLY A 228 6.76 -9.30 5.20
CA GLY A 228 5.89 -10.45 4.93
C GLY A 228 5.95 -10.89 3.46
N ARG A 229 5.97 -12.20 3.19
CA ARG A 229 6.05 -12.80 1.85
C ARG A 229 4.89 -12.41 0.92
N MET A 230 3.76 -11.98 1.49
CA MET A 230 2.58 -11.50 0.75
C MET A 230 2.63 -9.99 0.46
N SER A 231 3.61 -9.25 0.98
CA SER A 231 3.71 -7.79 0.80
C SER A 231 4.13 -7.44 -0.62
N SER A 232 3.21 -6.90 -1.43
CA SER A 232 3.52 -6.47 -2.80
C SER A 232 4.59 -5.38 -2.84
N ASN A 233 4.53 -4.39 -1.94
CA ASN A 233 5.56 -3.34 -1.85
C ASN A 233 6.87 -3.90 -1.29
N GLY A 234 6.79 -4.85 -0.35
CA GLY A 234 7.96 -5.54 0.19
C GLY A 234 8.78 -6.26 -0.87
N LYS A 235 8.13 -6.96 -1.81
CA LYS A 235 8.81 -7.61 -2.94
C LYS A 235 9.54 -6.62 -3.84
N VAL A 236 8.90 -5.51 -4.18
CA VAL A 236 9.51 -4.46 -5.03
C VAL A 236 10.73 -3.84 -4.35
N LEU A 237 10.59 -3.44 -3.08
CA LEU A 237 11.70 -2.83 -2.33
C LEU A 237 12.84 -3.82 -2.10
N TYR A 238 12.54 -5.10 -1.83
CA TYR A 238 13.55 -6.14 -1.75
C TYR A 238 14.36 -6.26 -3.05
N GLU A 239 13.70 -6.32 -4.21
CA GLU A 239 14.41 -6.42 -5.50
C GLU A 239 15.28 -5.18 -5.77
N ILE A 240 14.83 -4.00 -5.34
CA ILE A 240 15.64 -2.78 -5.40
C ILE A 240 16.90 -2.92 -4.54
N ALA A 241 16.76 -3.32 -3.28
CA ALA A 241 17.91 -3.54 -2.39
C ALA A 241 18.86 -4.61 -2.96
N ARG A 242 18.30 -5.74 -3.42
CA ARG A 242 19.06 -6.86 -4.01
C ARG A 242 19.81 -6.47 -5.28
N SER A 243 19.25 -5.58 -6.09
CA SER A 243 19.91 -5.07 -7.30
C SER A 243 21.18 -4.26 -7.00
N GLU A 244 21.25 -3.66 -5.81
CA GLU A 244 22.40 -2.88 -5.34
C GLU A 244 23.37 -3.72 -4.50
N ASN A 245 22.84 -4.73 -3.81
CA ASN A 245 23.61 -5.65 -3.01
C ASN A 245 23.08 -7.09 -3.17
N PRO A 246 23.76 -7.96 -3.95
CA PRO A 246 23.36 -9.35 -4.15
C PRO A 246 23.28 -10.19 -2.87
N ARG A 247 23.95 -9.78 -1.77
CA ARG A 247 23.85 -10.38 -0.42
C ARG A 247 22.69 -9.78 0.38
N THR A 248 21.59 -9.46 -0.29
CA THR A 248 20.33 -9.08 0.34
C THR A 248 19.46 -10.32 0.53
N HIS A 249 19.04 -10.59 1.76
CA HIS A 249 18.25 -11.76 2.13
C HIS A 249 16.85 -11.35 2.60
N PHE A 250 15.81 -11.93 2.02
CA PHE A 250 14.42 -11.69 2.43
C PHE A 250 14.02 -12.63 3.55
N ILE A 251 13.61 -12.07 4.69
CA ILE A 251 13.16 -12.80 5.88
C ILE A 251 11.86 -12.21 6.43
N GLU A 252 11.03 -13.00 7.09
CA GLU A 252 9.88 -12.50 7.85
C GLU A 252 10.27 -12.16 9.30
N ASP A 253 11.19 -12.93 9.90
CA ASP A 253 11.70 -12.72 11.26
C ASP A 253 13.12 -13.30 11.49
N GLU A 254 13.61 -13.20 12.72
CA GLU A 254 14.94 -13.66 13.14
C GLU A 254 15.16 -15.18 13.10
N SER A 255 14.10 -15.99 13.01
CA SER A 255 14.20 -17.44 12.92
C SER A 255 14.72 -17.91 11.56
N GLU A 256 14.57 -17.08 10.51
CA GLU A 256 15.03 -17.38 9.15
C GLU A 256 16.51 -17.04 8.90
N LEU A 257 17.20 -16.47 9.90
CA LEU A 257 18.63 -16.12 9.78
C LEU A 257 19.51 -17.36 9.62
N LYS A 258 20.36 -17.35 8.58
CA LYS A 258 21.29 -18.44 8.27
C LYS A 258 22.76 -18.03 8.42
N ASP A 259 23.54 -18.87 9.08
CA ASP A 259 24.94 -18.57 9.45
C ASP A 259 25.85 -18.30 8.25
N GLU A 260 25.62 -19.01 7.14
CA GLU A 260 26.42 -18.86 5.92
C GLU A 260 26.35 -17.45 5.32
N TRP A 261 25.27 -16.69 5.58
CA TRP A 261 25.11 -15.33 5.05
C TRP A 261 26.12 -14.35 5.62
N PHE A 262 26.63 -14.60 6.82
CA PHE A 262 27.45 -13.67 7.58
C PHE A 262 28.95 -13.91 7.43
N THR A 263 29.35 -14.98 6.73
CA THR A 263 30.76 -15.31 6.51
C THR A 263 31.47 -14.16 5.81
N GLY A 264 32.55 -13.65 6.42
CA GLY A 264 33.36 -12.55 5.89
C GLY A 264 32.70 -11.18 5.88
N ALA A 265 31.53 -11.00 6.50
CA ALA A 265 30.85 -9.69 6.58
C ALA A 265 31.38 -8.87 7.78
N ALA A 266 31.78 -7.62 7.55
CA ALA A 266 32.10 -6.67 8.61
C ALA A 266 30.85 -5.89 9.06
N THR A 267 29.92 -5.67 8.13
CA THR A 267 28.73 -4.84 8.30
C THR A 267 27.45 -5.57 7.87
N VAL A 268 26.40 -5.45 8.67
CA VAL A 268 25.06 -5.97 8.37
C VAL A 268 24.06 -4.83 8.49
N GLY A 269 23.26 -4.63 7.44
CA GLY A 269 22.15 -3.71 7.43
C GLY A 269 20.82 -4.45 7.60
N VAL A 270 19.94 -3.98 8.47
CA VAL A 270 18.55 -4.44 8.60
C VAL A 270 17.64 -3.35 8.05
N SER A 271 16.86 -3.67 7.03
CA SER A 271 15.85 -2.76 6.45
C SER A 271 14.54 -3.52 6.28
N GLY A 272 13.47 -2.82 5.89
CA GLY A 272 12.16 -3.44 5.76
C GLY A 272 11.16 -2.65 4.94
N ALA A 273 10.06 -3.33 4.61
CA ALA A 273 8.96 -2.75 3.84
C ALA A 273 8.15 -1.73 4.65
N THR A 274 7.23 -1.04 3.97
CA THR A 274 6.22 -0.18 4.61
C THR A 274 5.23 -0.92 5.53
N SER A 275 5.29 -2.25 5.54
CA SER A 275 4.54 -3.13 6.45
C SER A 275 5.43 -3.80 7.49
N THR A 276 6.66 -3.32 7.70
CA THR A 276 7.57 -3.88 8.71
C THR A 276 7.65 -2.95 9.92
N PRO A 277 7.26 -3.41 11.12
CA PRO A 277 7.37 -2.57 12.31
C PRO A 277 8.84 -2.40 12.74
N GLN A 278 9.13 -1.23 13.32
CA GLN A 278 10.49 -0.92 13.82
C GLN A 278 10.96 -1.93 14.87
N TRP A 279 10.06 -2.38 15.74
CA TRP A 279 10.39 -3.34 16.80
C TRP A 279 10.87 -4.69 16.22
N LEU A 280 10.37 -5.10 15.06
CA LEU A 280 10.75 -6.37 14.42
C LEU A 280 12.13 -6.26 13.77
N MET A 281 12.43 -5.14 13.10
CA MET A 281 13.77 -4.89 12.57
C MET A 281 14.81 -4.82 13.70
N GLU A 282 14.44 -4.21 14.83
CA GLU A 282 15.28 -4.16 16.03
C GLU A 282 15.47 -5.54 16.67
N ARG A 283 14.45 -6.40 16.65
CA ARG A 283 14.55 -7.79 17.11
C ARG A 283 15.52 -8.60 16.24
N VAL A 284 15.44 -8.45 14.92
CA VAL A 284 16.39 -9.04 13.97
C VAL A 284 17.81 -8.53 14.22
N ARG A 285 17.99 -7.21 14.43
CA ARG A 285 19.29 -6.62 14.78
C ARG A 285 19.91 -7.31 16.00
N LYS A 286 19.14 -7.42 17.09
CA LYS A 286 19.60 -8.05 18.33
C LYS A 286 19.97 -9.52 18.13
N ALA A 287 19.17 -10.27 17.40
CA ALA A 287 19.45 -11.68 17.12
C ALA A 287 20.78 -11.87 16.33
N VAL A 288 21.12 -10.95 15.42
CA VAL A 288 22.41 -10.99 14.72
C VAL A 288 23.57 -10.65 15.67
N GLU A 289 23.41 -9.62 16.50
CA GLU A 289 24.45 -9.23 17.47
C GLU A 289 24.74 -10.33 18.48
N GLU A 290 23.72 -11.01 19.00
CA GLU A 290 23.85 -12.11 19.95
C GLU A 290 24.57 -13.32 19.36
N ARG A 291 24.37 -13.61 18.06
CA ARG A 291 24.99 -14.75 17.37
C ARG A 291 26.45 -14.53 16.98
N TYR A 292 26.85 -13.28 16.71
CA TYR A 292 28.18 -12.94 16.15
C TYR A 292 28.92 -11.88 16.96
N HIS A 293 28.73 -11.90 18.30
CA HIS A 293 29.47 -11.10 19.27
C HIS A 293 30.99 -11.25 19.12
#